data_AF-A0A2E9Q7F7-F1
#
_entry.id   AF-A0A2E9Q7F7-F1
#
_cell.length_a   1.000
_cell.length_b   1.000
_cell.length_c   1.000
_cell.angle_alpha   90.00
_cell.angle_beta   90.00
_cell.angle_gamma   90.00
#
_symmetry.space_group_name_H-M   'P 1'
#
loop_
_entity.id
_entity.type
_entity.pdbx_description
1 polymer ?
#
loop_
_entity_poly.entity_id
_entity_poly.type
_entity_poly.pdbx_seq_one_letter_code
_entity_poly.pdbx_strand_id
1 'polypeptide(L)'
;MSSQNSRLLFQTANWLLAAASFLPLAFAGPVYADNAPEKLAKREHIQTFKEVTRRLNCFCGCHGLVSECLHVDEHCFAVQARRFIENRVLEEMSADQIVHGFVHGFGDRAVDDPILQQWAQKGRQDLIQGTIQGFGPSILHHEPPNWPVYLSLVSGLAVFALLLWHLWNTRIDQIHLSESRQANSDSAPNLIAHPEAARSSDSDPTSRFTATGSSETPRRPLASSSLPVGTTWPEDVTKALDDLER
;
A
#
# COMPACT_ATOMS: atom_id res chain seq x y z
N MET A 1 -25.37 42.66 27.92
CA MET A 1 -24.42 42.34 26.83
C MET A 1 -23.63 41.06 27.16
N SER A 2 -24.29 39.90 27.27
CA SER A 2 -23.68 38.66 27.84
C SER A 2 -23.88 37.39 26.98
N SER A 3 -24.32 37.50 25.72
CA SER A 3 -24.72 36.32 24.93
C SER A 3 -23.85 36.00 23.71
N GLN A 4 -22.80 36.79 23.41
CA GLN A 4 -21.95 36.54 22.23
C GLN A 4 -20.76 35.61 22.48
N ASN A 5 -20.25 35.51 23.72
CA ASN A 5 -19.04 34.72 23.99
C ASN A 5 -19.27 33.20 24.08
N SER A 6 -20.52 32.75 24.24
CA SER A 6 -20.84 31.32 24.35
C SER A 6 -20.93 30.60 23.01
N ARG A 7 -21.07 31.31 21.88
CA ARG A 7 -21.21 30.69 20.55
C ARG A 7 -19.88 30.28 19.91
N LEU A 8 -18.78 30.91 20.30
CA LEU A 8 -17.43 30.60 19.76
C LEU A 8 -16.84 29.32 20.35
N LEU A 9 -17.19 28.95 21.59
CA LEU A 9 -16.70 27.73 22.24
C LEU A 9 -17.38 26.45 21.72
N PHE A 10 -18.61 26.55 21.20
CA PHE A 10 -19.31 25.40 20.62
C PHE A 10 -18.92 25.11 19.16
N GLN A 11 -18.37 26.09 18.42
CA GLN A 11 -17.91 25.84 17.05
C GLN A 11 -16.57 25.11 17.00
N THR A 12 -15.61 25.39 17.89
CA THR A 12 -14.28 24.72 17.85
C THR A 12 -14.32 23.28 18.38
N ALA A 13 -15.27 22.94 19.25
CA ALA A 13 -15.44 21.57 19.76
C ALA A 13 -15.90 20.56 18.69
N ASN A 14 -16.68 21.01 17.69
CA ASN A 14 -17.20 20.14 16.63
C ASN A 14 -16.15 19.76 15.57
N TRP A 15 -15.12 20.60 15.36
CA TRP A 15 -14.03 20.27 14.43
C TRP A 15 -13.05 19.24 15.00
N LEU A 16 -12.86 19.22 16.32
CA LEU A 16 -12.01 18.22 16.99
C LEU A 16 -12.66 16.82 17.03
N LEU A 17 -13.99 16.74 17.15
CA LEU A 17 -14.71 15.47 17.07
C LEU A 17 -14.80 14.91 15.65
N ALA A 18 -14.82 15.75 14.62
CA ALA A 18 -14.79 15.31 13.22
C ALA A 18 -13.40 14.79 12.78
N ALA A 19 -12.31 15.24 13.41
CA ALA A 19 -10.95 14.80 13.09
C ALA A 19 -10.57 13.44 13.73
N ALA A 20 -11.23 13.03 14.80
CA ALA A 20 -10.92 11.79 15.53
C ALA A 20 -11.54 10.51 14.91
N SER A 21 -12.49 10.64 13.98
CA SER A 21 -13.23 9.50 13.41
C SER A 21 -12.59 8.87 12.18
N PHE A 22 -11.46 9.39 11.67
CA PHE A 22 -10.76 8.83 10.50
C PHE A 22 -9.53 7.96 10.84
N LEU A 23 -9.32 7.59 12.11
CA LEU A 23 -8.08 6.93 12.57
C LEU A 23 -8.13 5.43 12.94
N PRO A 24 -9.09 4.58 12.49
CA PRO A 24 -8.86 3.14 12.61
C PRO A 24 -9.01 2.42 11.25
N LEU A 25 -8.22 2.79 10.24
CA LEU A 25 -8.13 1.99 9.00
C LEU A 25 -6.70 1.78 8.48
N ALA A 26 -5.68 2.02 9.30
CA ALA A 26 -4.27 1.91 8.88
C ALA A 26 -3.54 0.63 9.38
N PHE A 27 -4.21 -0.25 10.13
CA PHE A 27 -3.59 -1.47 10.68
C PHE A 27 -4.10 -2.78 10.05
N ALA A 28 -4.79 -2.72 8.90
CA ALA A 28 -4.94 -3.89 8.06
C ALA A 28 -3.62 -4.13 7.33
N GLY A 29 -2.68 -4.83 7.99
CA GLY A 29 -1.51 -5.37 7.29
C GLY A 29 -1.98 -6.25 6.13
N PRO A 30 -1.25 -6.29 5.00
CA PRO A 30 -1.60 -7.17 3.90
C PRO A 30 -1.59 -8.62 4.40
N VAL A 31 -2.76 -9.26 4.37
CA VAL A 31 -2.88 -10.70 4.58
C VAL A 31 -2.53 -11.34 3.25
N TYR A 32 -1.25 -11.69 3.07
CA TYR A 32 -0.82 -12.49 1.93
C TYR A 32 -1.28 -13.93 2.16
N ALA A 33 -2.19 -14.40 1.30
CA ALA A 33 -2.62 -15.79 1.29
C ALA A 33 -1.56 -16.62 0.56
N ASP A 34 -0.63 -17.22 1.32
CA ASP A 34 0.35 -18.14 0.78
C ASP A 34 -0.34 -19.37 0.17
N ASN A 35 0.03 -19.72 -1.06
CA ASN A 35 -0.37 -21.00 -1.64
C ASN A 35 0.31 -22.15 -0.87
N ALA A 36 -0.49 -23.05 -0.29
CA ALA A 36 0.01 -24.21 0.43
C ALA A 36 0.61 -25.26 -0.54
N PRO A 37 1.66 -25.99 -0.14
CA PRO A 37 2.18 -27.10 -0.93
C PRO A 37 1.18 -28.27 -0.99
N GLU A 38 1.13 -28.96 -2.12
CA GLU A 38 0.21 -30.09 -2.35
C GLU A 38 0.75 -31.39 -1.72
N LYS A 39 2.06 -31.66 -1.84
CA LYS A 39 2.67 -32.96 -1.46
C LYS A 39 3.45 -32.95 -0.15
N LEU A 40 3.75 -31.79 0.42
CA LEU A 40 4.70 -31.67 1.55
C LEU A 40 3.98 -31.74 2.90
N ALA A 41 4.31 -32.76 3.70
CA ALA A 41 3.75 -32.94 5.05
C ALA A 41 4.70 -32.51 6.18
N LYS A 42 6.02 -32.57 5.96
CA LYS A 42 7.01 -32.22 7.00
C LYS A 42 7.14 -30.70 7.14
N ARG A 43 7.24 -30.22 8.38
CA ARG A 43 7.38 -28.78 8.67
C ARG A 43 8.62 -28.17 8.01
N GLU A 44 9.75 -28.88 8.05
CA GLU A 44 11.01 -28.44 7.42
C GLU A 44 10.85 -28.26 5.91
N HIS A 45 10.21 -29.23 5.24
CA HIS A 45 9.94 -29.18 3.80
C HIS A 45 9.01 -28.01 3.44
N ILE A 46 7.96 -27.78 4.22
CA ILE A 46 7.05 -26.65 4.03
C ILE A 46 7.81 -25.32 4.18
N GLN A 47 8.73 -25.22 5.14
CA GLN A 47 9.55 -24.01 5.32
C GLN A 47 10.48 -23.78 4.13
N THR A 48 11.17 -24.81 3.65
CA THR A 48 12.00 -24.73 2.44
C THR A 48 11.19 -24.31 1.22
N PHE A 49 10.03 -24.92 1.01
CA PHE A 49 9.12 -24.56 -0.08
C PHE A 49 8.68 -23.08 0.01
N LYS A 50 8.26 -22.62 1.19
CA LYS A 50 7.86 -21.23 1.42
C LYS A 50 9.00 -20.25 1.22
N GLU A 51 10.23 -20.64 1.56
CA GLU A 51 11.42 -19.82 1.35
C GLU A 51 11.73 -19.66 -0.14
N VAL A 52 11.74 -20.76 -0.89
CA VAL A 52 11.98 -20.72 -2.34
C VAL A 52 10.90 -19.90 -3.05
N THR A 53 9.63 -20.16 -2.75
CA THR A 53 8.51 -19.51 -3.46
C THR A 53 8.38 -18.01 -3.19
N ARG A 54 8.89 -17.51 -2.04
CA ARG A 54 9.00 -16.07 -1.75
C ARG A 54 10.19 -15.39 -2.41
N ARG A 55 11.19 -16.16 -2.89
CA ARG A 55 12.38 -15.62 -3.55
C ARG A 55 12.25 -15.59 -5.08
N LEU A 56 11.19 -16.17 -5.64
CA LEU A 56 10.99 -16.28 -7.07
C LEU A 56 9.76 -15.48 -7.53
N ASN A 57 9.89 -14.80 -8.66
CA ASN A 57 8.81 -14.09 -9.36
C ASN A 57 8.15 -15.00 -10.42
N CYS A 58 6.87 -14.77 -10.70
CA CYS A 58 6.16 -15.41 -11.80
C CYS A 58 6.48 -14.75 -13.15
N PHE A 59 6.88 -15.56 -14.14
CA PHE A 59 7.05 -15.12 -15.52
C PHE A 59 5.77 -15.16 -16.36
N CYS A 60 4.62 -15.37 -15.73
CA CYS A 60 3.32 -15.38 -16.40
C CYS A 60 2.80 -13.97 -16.78
N GLY A 61 3.63 -12.93 -16.69
CA GLY A 61 3.27 -11.54 -16.99
C GLY A 61 2.69 -10.75 -15.82
N CYS A 62 2.22 -11.40 -14.74
CA CYS A 62 1.79 -10.67 -13.53
C CYS A 62 2.95 -10.21 -12.66
N HIS A 63 4.15 -10.77 -12.85
CA HIS A 63 5.37 -10.47 -12.08
C HIS A 63 5.20 -10.54 -10.55
N GLY A 64 4.17 -11.23 -10.06
CA GLY A 64 3.95 -11.46 -8.63
C GLY A 64 4.84 -12.58 -8.10
N LEU A 65 4.93 -12.70 -6.78
CA LEU A 65 5.63 -13.79 -6.12
C LEU A 65 5.05 -15.16 -6.50
N VAL A 66 5.90 -16.18 -6.65
CA VAL A 66 5.43 -17.55 -6.89
C VAL A 66 4.55 -18.05 -5.74
N SER A 67 4.82 -17.61 -4.50
CA SER A 67 4.02 -17.91 -3.30
C SER A 67 2.60 -17.33 -3.34
N GLU A 68 2.42 -16.17 -3.97
CA GLU A 68 1.17 -15.38 -3.92
C GLU A 68 0.41 -15.36 -5.25
N CYS A 69 0.98 -15.96 -6.31
CA CYS A 69 0.34 -15.97 -7.61
C CYS A 69 -1.00 -16.71 -7.57
N LEU A 70 -2.09 -15.98 -7.81
CA LEU A 70 -3.47 -16.46 -7.73
C LEU A 70 -3.96 -17.20 -8.99
N HIS A 71 -3.15 -17.26 -10.04
CA HIS A 71 -3.51 -18.02 -11.23
C HIS A 71 -3.60 -19.50 -10.87
N VAL A 72 -4.76 -20.09 -11.16
CA VAL A 72 -5.03 -21.52 -11.01
C VAL A 72 -4.79 -22.29 -12.30
N ASP A 73 -4.72 -21.59 -13.43
CA ASP A 73 -4.56 -22.20 -14.74
C ASP A 73 -3.20 -22.89 -14.87
N GLU A 74 -3.20 -24.08 -15.45
CA GLU A 74 -1.97 -24.86 -15.65
C GLU A 74 -0.99 -24.22 -16.65
N HIS A 75 -1.42 -23.19 -17.38
CA HIS A 75 -0.54 -22.38 -18.22
C HIS A 75 0.35 -21.42 -17.40
N CYS A 76 -0.03 -21.13 -16.16
CA CYS A 76 0.75 -20.25 -15.29
C CYS A 76 2.07 -20.89 -14.86
N PHE A 77 3.17 -20.14 -15.02
CA PHE A 77 4.49 -20.53 -14.55
C PHE A 77 4.52 -20.86 -13.06
N ALA A 78 3.88 -20.05 -12.21
CA ALA A 78 3.95 -20.23 -10.75
C ALA A 78 3.31 -21.55 -10.29
N VAL A 79 2.24 -22.02 -10.95
CA VAL A 79 1.61 -23.33 -10.64
C VAL A 79 2.61 -24.46 -10.92
N GLN A 80 3.25 -24.40 -12.08
CA GLN A 80 4.21 -25.39 -12.52
C GLN A 80 5.50 -25.36 -11.69
N ALA A 81 6.04 -24.17 -11.45
CA ALA A 81 7.21 -23.97 -10.60
C ALA A 81 6.98 -24.51 -9.18
N ARG A 82 5.81 -24.27 -8.57
CA ARG A 82 5.47 -24.83 -7.25
C ARG A 82 5.56 -26.35 -7.22
N ARG A 83 4.95 -27.05 -8.18
CA ARG A 83 5.01 -28.51 -8.28
C ARG A 83 6.44 -29.04 -8.46
N PHE A 84 7.23 -28.35 -9.28
CA PHE A 84 8.64 -28.68 -9.48
C PHE A 84 9.47 -28.45 -8.20
N ILE A 85 9.24 -27.34 -7.49
CA ILE A 85 9.90 -27.02 -6.21
C ILE A 85 9.58 -28.10 -5.18
N GLU A 86 8.32 -28.55 -5.09
CA GLU A 86 7.95 -29.64 -4.16
C GLU A 86 8.76 -30.90 -4.41
N ASN A 87 8.97 -31.30 -5.67
CA ASN A 87 9.80 -32.45 -6.00
C ASN A 87 11.26 -32.24 -5.56
N ARG A 88 11.85 -31.06 -5.79
CA ARG A 88 13.22 -30.75 -5.35
C ARG A 88 13.34 -30.74 -3.81
N VAL A 89 12.33 -30.27 -3.11
CA VAL A 89 12.28 -30.33 -1.64
C VAL A 89 12.19 -31.77 -1.15
N LEU A 90 11.41 -32.63 -1.82
CA LEU A 90 11.34 -34.07 -1.50
C LEU A 90 12.66 -34.81 -1.79
N GLU A 91 13.48 -34.29 -2.70
CA GLU A 91 14.86 -34.73 -2.94
C GLU A 91 15.86 -34.18 -1.91
N GLU A 92 15.37 -33.54 -0.84
CA GLU A 92 16.16 -32.96 0.25
C GLU A 92 17.11 -31.83 -0.22
N MET A 93 16.79 -31.15 -1.32
CA MET A 93 17.52 -29.95 -1.73
C MET A 93 17.20 -28.75 -0.83
N SER A 94 18.23 -27.94 -0.54
CA SER A 94 18.06 -26.70 0.22
C SER A 94 17.42 -25.59 -0.61
N ALA A 95 16.85 -24.58 0.06
CA ALA A 95 16.25 -23.44 -0.61
C ALA A 95 17.24 -22.73 -1.54
N ASP A 96 18.50 -22.56 -1.11
CA ASP A 96 19.54 -21.92 -1.92
C ASP A 96 19.91 -22.74 -3.16
N GLN A 97 19.97 -24.07 -3.05
CA GLN A 97 20.24 -24.94 -4.19
C GLN A 97 19.12 -24.86 -5.23
N ILE A 98 17.87 -24.84 -4.76
CA ILE A 98 16.70 -24.75 -5.64
C ILE A 98 16.69 -23.38 -6.33
N VAL A 99 16.84 -22.28 -5.58
CA VAL A 99 16.90 -20.92 -6.15
C VAL A 99 18.08 -20.79 -7.12
N HIS A 100 19.25 -21.32 -6.77
CA HIS A 100 20.41 -21.34 -7.66
C HIS A 100 20.10 -22.08 -8.98
N GLY A 101 19.42 -23.23 -8.91
CA GLY A 101 19.00 -23.97 -10.10
C GLY A 101 17.98 -23.20 -10.95
N PHE A 102 17.07 -22.44 -10.35
CA PHE A 102 16.18 -21.56 -11.11
C PHE A 102 16.91 -20.43 -11.83
N VAL A 103 17.99 -19.89 -11.23
CA VAL A 103 18.77 -18.81 -11.83
C VAL A 103 19.72 -19.33 -12.93
N HIS A 104 20.43 -20.42 -12.65
CA HIS A 104 21.55 -20.90 -13.48
C HIS A 104 21.27 -22.21 -14.23
N GLY A 105 20.09 -22.79 -14.03
CA GLY A 105 19.71 -24.07 -14.61
C GLY A 105 19.94 -25.25 -13.67
N PHE A 106 19.08 -26.25 -13.79
CA PHE A 106 19.23 -27.55 -13.12
C PHE A 106 20.00 -28.58 -13.98
N GLY A 107 20.31 -28.23 -15.24
CA GLY A 107 20.97 -29.09 -16.21
C GLY A 107 20.09 -30.22 -16.74
N ASP A 108 20.68 -31.11 -17.55
CA ASP A 108 19.95 -32.15 -18.29
C ASP A 108 19.24 -33.16 -17.38
N ARG A 109 19.75 -33.37 -16.16
CA ARG A 109 19.10 -34.21 -15.14
C ARG A 109 17.70 -33.73 -14.74
N ALA A 110 17.34 -32.48 -15.03
CA ALA A 110 16.00 -31.96 -14.75
C ALA A 110 14.94 -32.58 -15.67
N VAL A 111 15.32 -33.02 -16.88
CA VAL A 111 14.42 -33.60 -17.88
C VAL A 111 13.75 -34.89 -17.39
N ASP A 112 14.42 -35.60 -16.49
CA ASP A 112 13.90 -36.82 -15.88
C ASP A 112 12.78 -36.56 -14.85
N ASP A 113 12.55 -35.30 -14.46
CA ASP A 113 11.46 -34.97 -13.55
C ASP A 113 10.09 -35.19 -14.22
N PRO A 114 9.16 -35.94 -13.58
CA PRO A 114 7.81 -36.16 -14.11
C PRO A 114 7.03 -34.89 -14.47
N ILE A 115 7.27 -33.79 -13.76
CA ILE A 115 6.68 -32.48 -14.02
C ILE A 115 7.19 -31.90 -15.34
N LEU A 116 8.49 -32.03 -15.65
CA LEU A 116 9.05 -31.57 -16.92
C LEU A 116 8.56 -32.43 -18.09
N GLN A 117 8.41 -33.74 -17.89
CA GLN A 117 7.79 -34.61 -18.89
C GLN A 117 6.33 -34.20 -19.16
N GLN A 118 5.58 -33.83 -18.13
CA GLN A 118 4.22 -33.30 -18.30
C GLN A 118 4.22 -31.97 -19.06
N TRP A 119 5.21 -31.09 -18.83
CA TRP A 119 5.37 -29.84 -19.58
C TRP A 119 5.66 -30.10 -21.05
N ALA A 120 6.51 -31.09 -21.34
CA ALA A 120 6.85 -31.48 -22.71
C ALA A 120 5.60 -31.92 -23.49
N GLN A 121 4.76 -32.75 -22.86
CA GLN A 121 3.48 -33.20 -23.43
C GLN A 121 2.51 -32.04 -23.71
N LYS A 122 2.59 -30.96 -22.92
CA LYS A 122 1.77 -29.75 -23.07
C LYS A 122 2.40 -28.70 -24.00
N GLY A 123 3.52 -29.02 -24.66
CA GLY A 123 4.22 -28.09 -25.57
C GLY A 123 4.89 -26.91 -24.86
N ARG A 124 5.17 -27.02 -23.56
CA ARG A 124 5.76 -25.95 -22.73
C ARG A 124 7.29 -25.95 -22.79
N GLN A 125 7.83 -25.90 -24.01
CA GLN A 125 9.27 -25.91 -24.24
C GLN A 125 9.97 -24.69 -23.63
N ASP A 126 9.27 -23.55 -23.54
CA ASP A 126 9.69 -22.33 -22.86
C ASP A 126 10.13 -22.61 -21.41
N LEU A 127 9.30 -23.33 -20.67
CA LEU A 127 9.57 -23.63 -19.26
C LEU A 127 10.64 -24.69 -19.08
N ILE A 128 10.63 -25.72 -19.94
CA ILE A 128 11.62 -26.79 -19.90
C ILE A 128 13.01 -26.20 -20.14
N GLN A 129 13.16 -25.40 -21.19
CA GLN A 129 14.43 -24.76 -21.51
C GLN A 129 14.89 -23.84 -20.37
N GLY A 130 13.99 -23.02 -19.82
CA GLY A 130 14.31 -22.16 -18.67
C GLY A 130 14.71 -22.96 -17.42
N THR A 131 14.13 -24.13 -17.17
CA THR A 131 14.55 -24.99 -16.05
C THR A 131 15.89 -25.65 -16.28
N ILE A 132 16.20 -26.07 -17.51
CA ILE A 132 17.49 -26.70 -17.85
C ILE A 132 18.62 -25.67 -17.86
N GLN A 133 18.42 -24.54 -18.54
CA GLN A 133 19.45 -23.52 -18.80
C GLN A 133 19.48 -22.40 -17.75
N GLY A 134 18.40 -22.24 -16.97
CA GLY A 134 18.21 -21.16 -16.03
C GLY A 134 17.35 -20.03 -16.60
N PHE A 135 16.55 -19.42 -15.74
CA PHE A 135 15.74 -18.24 -16.06
C PHE A 135 16.50 -16.92 -15.91
N GLY A 136 17.76 -16.99 -15.43
CA GLY A 136 18.58 -15.83 -15.13
C GLY A 136 18.18 -15.11 -13.85
N PRO A 137 18.90 -14.04 -13.47
CA PRO A 137 18.69 -13.32 -12.21
C PRO A 137 17.32 -12.62 -12.13
N SER A 138 16.66 -12.36 -13.26
CA SER A 138 15.33 -11.75 -13.32
C SER A 138 14.23 -12.61 -12.70
N ILE A 139 14.47 -13.91 -12.46
CA ILE A 139 13.52 -14.75 -11.71
C ILE A 139 13.47 -14.38 -10.24
N LEU A 140 14.49 -13.72 -9.72
CA LEU A 140 14.56 -13.39 -8.31
C LEU A 140 13.57 -12.27 -7.98
N HIS A 141 12.91 -12.42 -6.84
CA HIS A 141 12.14 -11.34 -6.27
C HIS A 141 13.09 -10.24 -5.78
N HIS A 142 12.89 -9.03 -6.28
CA HIS A 142 13.49 -7.83 -5.74
C HIS A 142 12.42 -7.14 -4.91
N GLU A 143 12.61 -7.13 -3.60
CA GLU A 143 11.73 -6.38 -2.70
C GLU A 143 11.77 -4.89 -3.14
N PRO A 144 10.60 -4.25 -3.36
CA PRO A 144 10.58 -2.84 -3.69
C PRO A 144 11.24 -2.06 -2.55
N PRO A 145 12.05 -1.04 -2.86
CA PRO A 145 12.82 -0.37 -1.84
C PRO A 145 11.86 0.36 -0.88
N ASN A 146 12.02 0.11 0.42
CA ASN A 146 11.10 0.55 1.49
C ASN A 146 11.23 2.03 1.89
N TRP A 147 12.13 2.80 1.24
CA TRP A 147 12.32 4.23 1.52
C TRP A 147 11.05 5.09 1.44
N PRO A 148 10.04 4.84 0.58
CA PRO A 148 8.82 5.64 0.56
C PRO A 148 7.99 5.47 1.84
N VAL A 149 8.02 4.28 2.45
CA VAL A 149 7.35 4.00 3.72
C VAL A 149 8.05 4.78 4.85
N TYR A 150 9.38 4.75 4.89
CA TYR A 150 10.15 5.52 5.86
C TYR A 150 9.91 7.03 5.70
N LEU A 151 9.89 7.56 4.47
CA LEU A 151 9.56 8.97 4.23
C LEU A 151 8.15 9.33 4.69
N SER A 152 7.18 8.45 4.46
CA SER A 152 5.80 8.66 4.91
C SER A 152 5.73 8.73 6.44
N LEU A 153 6.44 7.85 7.14
CA LEU A 153 6.52 7.87 8.60
C LEU A 153 7.23 9.13 9.14
N VAL A 154 8.38 9.49 8.57
CA VAL A 154 9.15 10.67 8.97
C VAL A 154 8.34 11.96 8.75
N SER A 155 7.71 12.09 7.59
CA SER A 155 6.86 13.24 7.26
C SER A 155 5.64 13.35 8.18
N GLY A 156 4.98 12.21 8.47
CA GLY A 156 3.87 12.15 9.41
C GLY A 156 4.26 12.59 10.82
N LEU A 157 5.42 12.12 11.32
CA LEU A 157 5.95 12.54 12.63
C LEU A 157 6.31 14.03 12.66
N ALA A 158 6.88 14.57 11.58
CA ALA A 158 7.21 15.99 11.49
C ALA A 158 5.96 16.88 11.53
N VAL A 159 4.92 16.52 10.77
CA VAL A 159 3.63 17.24 10.79
C VAL A 159 2.98 17.17 12.17
N PHE A 160 3.00 16.00 12.80
CA PHE A 160 2.46 15.82 14.15
C PHE A 160 3.20 16.66 15.19
N ALA A 161 4.54 16.69 15.14
CA ALA A 161 5.36 17.51 16.03
C ALA A 161 5.10 19.01 15.83
N LEU A 162 4.97 19.47 14.59
CA LEU A 162 4.62 20.87 14.29
C LEU A 162 3.23 21.24 14.83
N LEU A 163 2.27 20.34 14.72
CA LEU A 163 0.92 20.55 15.25
C LEU A 163 0.93 20.65 16.78
N LEU A 164 1.66 19.77 17.48
CA LEU A 164 1.83 19.84 18.93
C LEU A 164 2.53 21.14 19.35
N TRP A 165 3.57 21.55 18.62
CA TRP A 165 4.27 22.81 18.89
C TRP A 165 3.35 24.02 18.71
N HIS A 166 2.56 24.07 17.64
CA HIS A 166 1.58 25.14 17.42
C HIS A 166 0.50 25.20 18.50
N LEU A 167 -0.04 24.04 18.91
CA LEU A 167 -1.02 23.96 20.00
C LEU A 167 -0.44 24.38 21.35
N TRP A 168 0.83 24.07 21.61
CA TRP A 168 1.52 24.54 22.80
C TRP A 168 1.68 26.07 22.75
N ASN A 169 2.22 26.62 21.67
CA ASN A 169 2.50 28.05 21.58
C ASN A 169 1.21 28.89 21.72
N THR A 170 0.13 28.47 21.08
CA THR A 170 -1.19 29.12 21.21
C THR A 170 -1.77 29.06 22.63
N ARG A 171 -1.45 28.03 23.42
CA ARG A 171 -1.82 28.00 24.85
C ARG A 171 -1.02 28.99 25.69
N ILE A 172 0.27 29.19 25.40
CA ILE A 172 1.12 30.15 26.13
C ILE A 172 0.60 31.58 25.91
N ASP A 173 0.22 31.93 24.69
CA ASP A 173 -0.31 33.26 24.36
C ASP A 173 -1.59 33.58 25.15
N GLN A 174 -2.48 32.59 25.35
CA GLN A 174 -3.70 32.77 26.13
C GLN A 174 -3.41 33.05 27.61
N ILE A 175 -2.36 32.44 28.18
CA ILE A 175 -1.96 32.66 29.57
C ILE A 175 -1.50 34.12 29.76
N HIS A 176 -0.61 34.62 28.91
CA HIS A 176 -0.13 36.00 28.99
C HIS A 176 -1.24 37.06 28.77
N LEU A 177 -2.20 36.79 27.88
CA LEU A 177 -3.34 37.69 27.67
C LEU A 177 -4.30 37.70 28.87
N SER A 178 -4.46 36.58 29.58
CA SER A 178 -5.28 36.52 30.79
C SER A 178 -4.66 37.30 31.95
N GLU A 179 -3.34 37.19 32.11
CA GLU A 179 -2.58 37.89 33.15
C GLU A 179 -2.58 39.41 32.94
N SER A 180 -2.37 39.88 31.70
CA SER A 180 -2.45 41.30 31.36
C SER A 180 -3.86 41.88 31.51
N ARG A 181 -4.93 41.12 31.22
CA ARG A 181 -6.30 41.55 31.48
C ARG A 181 -6.59 41.69 32.97
N GLN A 182 -6.09 40.77 33.80
CA GLN A 182 -6.30 40.83 35.24
C GLN A 182 -5.56 42.02 35.87
N ALA A 183 -4.30 42.25 35.48
CA ALA A 183 -3.53 43.41 35.92
C ALA A 183 -4.19 44.76 35.55
N ASN A 184 -4.83 44.84 34.37
CA ASN A 184 -5.55 46.05 33.95
C ASN A 184 -6.88 46.24 34.69
N SER A 185 -7.57 45.14 35.04
CA SER A 185 -8.80 45.18 35.85
C SER A 185 -8.53 45.68 37.28
N ASP A 186 -7.42 45.26 37.88
CA ASP A 186 -7.05 45.66 39.25
C ASP A 186 -6.58 47.13 39.32
N SER A 187 -6.18 47.70 38.17
CA SER A 187 -5.73 49.09 38.05
C SER A 187 -6.85 50.08 37.68
N ALA A 188 -8.05 49.59 37.36
CA ALA A 188 -9.17 50.47 37.01
C ALA A 188 -9.76 51.12 38.28
N PRO A 189 -9.76 52.46 38.39
CA PRO A 189 -10.39 53.13 39.53
C PRO A 189 -11.89 52.83 39.52
N ASN A 190 -12.40 52.42 40.67
CA ASN A 190 -13.81 52.13 40.93
C ASN A 190 -14.66 53.42 40.78
N LEU A 191 -14.98 53.80 39.54
CA LEU A 191 -15.97 54.81 39.25
C LEU A 191 -17.35 54.18 39.49
N ILE A 192 -17.88 54.44 40.68
CA ILE A 192 -19.27 54.20 41.05
C ILE A 192 -20.15 54.97 40.06
N ALA A 193 -20.64 54.25 39.04
CA ALA A 193 -21.58 54.79 38.08
C ALA A 193 -22.99 54.83 38.70
N HIS A 194 -23.55 56.03 38.79
CA HIS A 194 -24.94 56.29 39.13
C HIS A 194 -25.87 55.63 38.09
N PRO A 195 -26.94 54.93 38.53
CA PRO A 195 -27.91 54.34 37.60
C PRO A 195 -28.87 55.43 37.08
N GLU A 196 -28.69 55.84 35.82
CA GLU A 196 -29.66 56.68 35.11
C GLU A 196 -30.52 55.81 34.19
N ALA A 197 -31.83 55.90 34.43
CA ALA A 197 -32.87 55.14 33.77
C ALA A 197 -33.11 55.64 32.33
N ALA A 198 -33.00 54.74 31.36
CA ALA A 198 -33.57 54.90 30.02
C ALA A 198 -34.08 53.53 29.57
N ARG A 199 -35.37 53.24 29.76
CA ARG A 199 -36.51 53.54 28.88
C ARG A 199 -36.47 52.77 27.56
N SER A 200 -37.47 51.89 27.45
CA SER A 200 -37.90 51.03 26.36
C SER A 200 -37.99 51.72 24.99
N SER A 201 -37.65 50.99 23.93
CA SER A 201 -38.40 51.07 22.67
C SER A 201 -38.26 49.76 21.91
N ASP A 202 -39.42 49.16 21.67
CA ASP A 202 -39.70 48.10 20.69
C ASP A 202 -39.16 48.43 19.30
N SER A 203 -38.71 47.39 18.59
CA SER A 203 -39.27 47.02 17.27
C SER A 203 -38.54 45.77 16.72
N ASP A 204 -39.23 44.63 16.76
CA ASP A 204 -39.17 43.59 15.72
C ASP A 204 -40.01 44.11 14.51
N PRO A 205 -39.75 43.80 13.21
CA PRO A 205 -39.94 42.44 12.69
C PRO A 205 -39.09 42.01 11.46
N THR A 206 -38.90 40.69 11.33
CA THR A 206 -39.05 39.86 10.10
C THR A 206 -38.32 40.23 8.79
N SER A 207 -37.46 39.31 8.29
CA SER A 207 -37.49 38.70 6.93
C SER A 207 -36.21 37.85 6.72
N ARG A 208 -36.31 36.52 6.56
CA ARG A 208 -36.55 35.77 5.32
C ARG A 208 -35.43 35.97 4.29
N PHE A 209 -34.52 34.99 4.15
CA PHE A 209 -34.05 34.51 2.84
C PHE A 209 -33.52 33.07 2.93
N THR A 210 -34.23 32.19 2.25
CA THR A 210 -33.83 30.86 1.78
C THR A 210 -32.82 30.99 0.64
N ALA A 211 -31.76 30.19 0.65
CA ALA A 211 -30.98 29.86 -0.54
C ALA A 211 -30.38 28.45 -0.41
N THR A 212 -31.10 27.49 -0.98
CA THR A 212 -30.61 26.19 -1.45
C THR A 212 -29.60 26.41 -2.57
N GLY A 213 -28.37 25.95 -2.40
CA GLY A 213 -27.33 25.91 -3.43
C GLY A 213 -26.79 24.49 -3.57
N SER A 214 -27.30 23.77 -4.56
CA SER A 214 -26.81 22.47 -5.02
C SER A 214 -25.52 22.67 -5.81
N SER A 215 -24.39 22.16 -5.34
CA SER A 215 -23.15 22.08 -6.12
C SER A 215 -23.07 20.70 -6.78
N GLU A 216 -23.47 20.65 -8.04
CA GLU A 216 -23.27 19.50 -8.92
C GLU A 216 -21.77 19.19 -9.09
N THR A 217 -21.45 17.91 -8.97
CA THR A 217 -20.13 17.33 -9.17
C THR A 217 -19.87 17.18 -10.68
N PRO A 218 -18.76 17.69 -11.23
CA PRO A 218 -18.41 17.42 -12.62
C PRO A 218 -17.97 15.96 -12.77
N ARG A 219 -18.79 15.11 -13.39
CA ARG A 219 -18.36 13.80 -13.89
C ARG A 219 -17.36 14.02 -15.03
N ARG A 220 -16.09 13.75 -14.77
CA ARG A 220 -15.07 13.57 -15.81
C ARG A 220 -15.42 12.33 -16.64
N PRO A 221 -15.41 12.40 -17.98
CA PRO A 221 -15.49 11.21 -18.81
C PRO A 221 -14.22 10.37 -18.63
N LEU A 222 -14.42 9.08 -18.37
CA LEU A 222 -13.37 8.05 -18.42
C LEU A 222 -12.80 8.01 -19.83
N ALA A 223 -11.57 8.48 -19.99
CA ALA A 223 -10.78 8.22 -21.17
C ALA A 223 -10.49 6.71 -21.22
N SER A 224 -11.09 6.02 -22.19
CA SER A 224 -10.72 4.67 -22.57
C SER A 224 -9.30 4.70 -23.14
N SER A 225 -8.30 4.38 -22.33
CA SER A 225 -6.96 4.07 -22.81
C SER A 225 -7.01 2.71 -23.49
N SER A 226 -7.13 2.72 -24.82
CA SER A 226 -6.75 1.59 -25.64
C SER A 226 -5.27 1.29 -25.41
N LEU A 227 -4.99 0.12 -24.84
CA LEU A 227 -3.64 -0.41 -24.77
C LEU A 227 -3.17 -0.75 -26.19
N PRO A 228 -1.92 -0.40 -26.58
CA PRO A 228 -1.35 -0.88 -27.82
C PRO A 228 -1.18 -2.39 -27.74
N VAL A 229 -1.97 -3.10 -28.55
CA VAL A 229 -1.72 -4.48 -28.95
C VAL A 229 -0.51 -4.48 -29.87
N GLY A 230 0.53 -5.25 -29.53
CA GLY A 230 1.59 -5.61 -30.46
C GLY A 230 2.99 -5.17 -30.04
N THR A 231 3.58 -5.87 -29.07
CA THR A 231 5.01 -6.18 -29.11
C THR A 231 5.13 -7.60 -29.61
N THR A 232 5.23 -7.75 -30.94
CA THR A 232 5.69 -8.98 -31.55
C THR A 232 7.15 -9.19 -31.15
N TRP A 233 7.44 -10.32 -30.54
CA TRP A 233 8.80 -10.77 -30.30
C TRP A 233 9.54 -10.89 -31.64
N PRO A 234 10.83 -10.54 -31.74
CA PRO A 234 11.58 -10.69 -32.97
C PRO A 234 11.63 -12.18 -33.36
N GLU A 235 11.12 -12.50 -34.55
CA GLU A 235 11.08 -13.85 -35.13
C GLU A 235 12.48 -14.41 -35.50
N ASP A 236 13.56 -13.69 -35.22
CA ASP A 236 14.91 -13.99 -35.73
C ASP A 236 15.84 -14.69 -34.71
N VAL A 237 15.32 -15.35 -33.67
CA VAL A 237 16.19 -16.11 -32.73
C VAL A 237 16.69 -17.42 -33.36
N THR A 238 15.97 -18.01 -34.31
CA THR A 238 16.38 -19.26 -34.97
C THR A 238 17.60 -19.10 -35.87
N LYS A 239 17.78 -17.91 -36.46
CA LYS A 239 18.90 -17.65 -37.39
C LYS A 239 20.25 -17.50 -36.67
N ALA A 240 20.24 -17.10 -35.40
CA ALA A 240 21.46 -16.98 -34.59
C ALA A 240 21.98 -18.32 -34.06
N LEU A 241 21.14 -19.37 -34.04
CA LEU A 241 21.52 -20.72 -33.64
C LEU A 241 22.20 -21.50 -34.78
N ASP A 242 21.76 -21.32 -36.02
CA ASP A 242 22.37 -21.99 -37.20
C ASP A 242 23.80 -21.51 -37.50
N ASP A 243 24.18 -20.30 -37.09
CA ASP A 243 25.54 -19.76 -37.28
C ASP A 243 26.53 -20.21 -36.19
N LEU A 244 26.06 -20.84 -35.10
CA LEU A 244 26.91 -21.40 -34.04
C LEU A 244 27.22 -22.89 -34.25
N GLU A 245 26.53 -23.57 -35.17
CA GLU A 245 26.75 -24.98 -35.52
C GLU A 245 27.66 -25.18 -36.75
N ARG A 246 28.30 -24.11 -37.25
CA ARG A 246 29.23 -24.16 -38.40
C ARG A 246 30.63 -23.66 -38.02
#